data_AF-A0A1I8GCB5-F1
#
_entry.id   AF-A0A1I8GCB5-F1
#
_cell.length_a   1.000
_cell.length_b   1.000
_cell.length_c   1.000
_cell.angle_alpha   90.00
_cell.angle_beta   90.00
_cell.angle_gamma   90.00
#
_symmetry.space_group_name_H-M   'P 1'
#
loop_
_entity.id
_entity.type
_entity.pdbx_description
1 polymer ?
#
loop_
_entity_poly.entity_id
_entity_poly.type
_entity_poly.pdbx_seq_one_letter_code
_entity_poly.pdbx_strand_id
1 'polypeptide(L)'
;MEIVGIGTQNWKSASNQSIDVNNGLILQSESDCTRLRRRDPVPFFRDYVLDLSNGVADKYARSTREVVNLLRNTLLSLNESTKAMLRSKENLETALENIRKDLQLNRETAHLRSLKPKEERLADGADDLLNAERLHLVNLKQALEAKHRGVDELLQQLAKSRAALQKLLSERGRVCDLVCGVTRPAYSRQSTRDSGAPGPGNRPSTCGVGGSGADGIDALGSYTPQCEMVIKDAEDLMRRCKLVEGDVAETLDEVKRLQKTAHKSVNDGLVKKISETVTFDQKLELAAADSRRTINKARRWESFAAKSLGYNLGPEKYSDLKAREKLDRPIIRVYQRHPGNQVPEAQEIIKARNYYEDSLLTTRRNIGLLQLSQRRLEEDMRAKKLAASADLAALRNRRKKADHRCKFYEYNSPFSLKTDL
;
A
#
# COMPACT_ATOMS: atom_id res chain seq x y z
N MET A 1 -36.29 65.34 -107.99
CA MET A 1 -37.58 64.73 -108.38
C MET A 1 -38.00 63.81 -107.25
N GLU A 2 -38.88 64.28 -106.37
CA GLU A 2 -39.55 63.42 -105.40
C GLU A 2 -40.69 62.69 -106.11
N ILE A 3 -40.70 61.36 -106.02
CA ILE A 3 -41.75 60.52 -106.57
C ILE A 3 -43.00 60.71 -105.70
N VAL A 4 -43.99 61.43 -106.23
CA VAL A 4 -45.30 61.61 -105.61
C VAL A 4 -46.05 60.27 -105.68
N GLY A 5 -46.19 59.61 -104.53
CA GLY A 5 -46.85 58.31 -104.41
C GLY A 5 -48.38 58.38 -104.63
N ILE A 6 -48.94 57.34 -105.25
CA ILE A 6 -50.32 57.22 -105.75
C ILE A 6 -51.36 56.89 -104.62
N GLY A 7 -50.95 56.76 -103.35
CA GLY A 7 -51.82 56.37 -102.22
C GLY A 7 -52.36 57.54 -101.38
N THR A 8 -53.39 57.30 -100.55
CA THR A 8 -53.97 58.31 -99.65
C THR A 8 -52.97 58.75 -98.58
N GLN A 9 -52.64 60.04 -98.56
CA GLN A 9 -51.55 60.56 -97.73
C GLN A 9 -51.79 60.42 -96.22
N ASN A 10 -53.05 60.50 -95.78
CA ASN A 10 -53.45 60.27 -94.39
C ASN A 10 -53.19 58.83 -93.93
N TRP A 11 -53.35 57.84 -94.82
CA TRP A 11 -53.09 56.43 -94.50
C TRP A 11 -51.59 56.14 -94.46
N LYS A 12 -50.81 56.76 -95.36
CA LYS A 12 -49.34 56.69 -95.35
C LYS A 12 -48.74 57.34 -94.09
N SER A 13 -49.22 58.51 -93.69
CA SER A 13 -48.74 59.19 -92.47
C SER A 13 -49.12 58.43 -91.19
N ALA A 14 -50.35 57.90 -91.10
CA ALA A 14 -50.76 57.08 -89.96
C ALA A 14 -49.99 55.74 -89.89
N SER A 15 -49.71 55.12 -91.03
CA SER A 15 -48.88 53.91 -91.12
C SER A 15 -47.42 54.20 -90.74
N ASN A 16 -46.84 55.31 -91.22
CA ASN A 16 -45.49 55.72 -90.83
C ASN A 16 -45.39 56.05 -89.33
N GLN A 17 -46.38 56.75 -88.76
CA GLN A 17 -46.42 57.01 -87.32
C GLN A 17 -46.54 55.70 -86.52
N SER A 18 -47.29 54.73 -87.03
CA SER A 18 -47.39 53.40 -86.42
C SER A 18 -46.07 52.63 -86.52
N ILE A 19 -45.35 52.77 -87.63
CA ILE A 19 -43.99 52.22 -87.83
C ILE A 19 -43.00 52.88 -86.86
N ASP A 20 -43.06 54.20 -86.68
CA ASP A 20 -42.16 54.93 -85.77
C ASP A 20 -42.42 54.56 -84.30
N VAL A 21 -43.68 54.43 -83.90
CA VAL A 21 -44.06 53.91 -82.58
C VAL A 21 -43.58 52.47 -82.39
N ASN A 22 -43.75 51.61 -83.41
CA ASN A 22 -43.26 50.23 -83.36
C ASN A 22 -41.72 50.15 -83.26
N ASN A 23 -41.00 50.98 -84.03
CA ASN A 23 -39.55 51.08 -83.96
C ASN A 23 -39.08 51.58 -82.59
N GLY A 24 -39.78 52.55 -82.00
CA GLY A 24 -39.54 53.00 -80.63
C GLY A 24 -39.75 51.89 -79.59
N LEU A 25 -40.81 51.09 -79.72
CA LEU A 25 -41.10 49.94 -78.86
C LEU A 25 -40.06 48.82 -79.02
N ILE A 26 -39.56 48.56 -80.24
CA ILE A 26 -38.49 47.59 -80.49
C ILE A 26 -37.20 48.03 -79.77
N LEU A 27 -36.78 49.29 -79.93
CA LEU A 27 -35.58 49.81 -79.27
C LEU A 27 -35.71 49.79 -77.75
N GLN A 28 -36.89 50.13 -77.22
CA GLN A 28 -37.17 50.04 -75.78
C GLN A 28 -37.11 48.58 -75.30
N SER A 29 -37.72 47.64 -76.03
CA SER A 29 -37.67 46.21 -75.71
C SER A 29 -36.26 45.64 -75.78
N GLU A 30 -35.43 46.04 -76.76
CA GLU A 30 -34.04 45.62 -76.85
C GLU A 30 -33.19 46.18 -75.68
N SER A 31 -33.43 47.44 -75.31
CA SER A 31 -32.81 48.07 -74.13
C SER A 31 -33.23 47.37 -72.84
N ASP A 32 -34.51 47.03 -72.69
CA ASP A 32 -35.04 46.31 -71.54
C ASP A 32 -34.52 44.86 -71.48
N CYS A 33 -34.50 44.13 -72.59
CA CYS A 33 -33.94 42.79 -72.69
C CYS A 33 -32.45 42.75 -72.33
N THR A 34 -31.65 43.72 -72.80
CA THR A 34 -30.22 43.81 -72.45
C THR A 34 -30.01 44.19 -70.99
N ARG A 35 -30.86 45.05 -70.41
CA ARG A 35 -30.84 45.42 -69.00
C ARG A 35 -31.24 44.26 -68.08
N LEU A 36 -32.28 43.51 -68.43
CA LEU A 36 -32.76 42.34 -67.68
C LEU A 36 -31.77 41.18 -67.76
N ARG A 37 -31.24 40.87 -68.95
CA ARG A 37 -30.22 39.82 -69.13
C ARG A 37 -28.94 40.04 -68.33
N ARG A 38 -28.59 41.29 -67.99
CA ARG A 38 -27.47 41.62 -67.08
C ARG A 38 -27.79 41.36 -65.60
N ARG A 39 -29.07 41.31 -65.24
CA ARG A 39 -29.56 41.05 -63.87
C ARG A 39 -30.03 39.62 -63.67
N ASP A 40 -30.38 38.91 -64.74
CA ASP A 40 -30.84 37.53 -64.67
C ASP A 40 -29.69 36.63 -64.16
N PRO A 41 -29.96 35.77 -63.16
CA PRO A 41 -28.97 34.82 -62.70
C PRO A 41 -28.60 33.83 -63.81
N VAL A 42 -27.36 33.35 -63.78
CA VAL A 42 -26.89 32.33 -64.74
C VAL A 42 -27.77 31.08 -64.71
N PRO A 43 -27.95 30.37 -65.84
CA PRO A 43 -28.52 29.03 -65.80
C PRO A 43 -27.79 28.16 -64.77
N PHE A 44 -28.53 27.35 -63.99
CA PHE A 44 -28.01 26.56 -62.86
C PHE A 44 -27.53 27.37 -61.63
N PHE A 45 -27.91 28.64 -61.48
CA PHE A 45 -27.58 29.44 -60.28
C PHE A 45 -27.94 28.74 -58.96
N ARG A 46 -29.07 28.02 -58.93
CA ARG A 46 -29.48 27.20 -57.78
C ARG A 46 -28.43 26.14 -57.43
N ASP A 47 -27.94 25.40 -58.43
CA ASP A 47 -26.95 24.33 -58.22
C ASP A 47 -25.62 24.91 -57.77
N TYR A 48 -25.21 26.05 -58.36
CA TYR A 48 -24.00 26.77 -57.95
C TYR A 48 -24.04 27.23 -56.47
N VAL A 49 -25.17 27.81 -56.04
CA VAL A 49 -25.35 28.25 -54.64
C VAL A 49 -25.44 27.06 -53.68
N LEU A 50 -26.07 25.96 -54.12
CA LEU A 50 -26.09 24.70 -53.36
C LEU A 50 -24.68 24.11 -53.21
N ASP A 51 -23.86 24.10 -54.24
CA ASP A 51 -22.48 23.61 -54.20
C ASP A 51 -21.59 24.45 -53.27
N LEU A 52 -21.75 25.78 -53.27
CA LEU A 52 -21.06 26.65 -52.32
C LEU A 52 -21.47 26.32 -50.86
N SER A 53 -22.76 26.11 -50.63
CA SER A 53 -23.29 25.76 -49.30
C SER A 53 -22.81 24.37 -48.84
N ASN A 54 -22.81 23.40 -49.76
CA ASN A 54 -22.27 22.05 -49.53
C ASN A 54 -20.76 22.11 -49.21
N GLY A 55 -19.99 22.96 -49.91
CA GLY A 55 -18.57 23.15 -49.64
C GLY A 55 -18.28 23.67 -48.24
N VAL A 56 -19.09 24.59 -47.72
CA VAL A 56 -19.00 25.09 -46.34
C VAL A 56 -19.36 23.99 -45.34
N ALA A 57 -20.44 23.25 -45.57
CA ALA A 57 -20.87 22.14 -44.73
C ALA A 57 -19.82 21.02 -44.66
N ASP A 58 -19.23 20.64 -45.80
CA ASP A 58 -18.17 19.64 -45.90
C ASP A 58 -16.91 20.07 -45.14
N LYS A 59 -16.50 21.33 -45.29
CA LYS A 59 -15.32 21.87 -44.58
C LYS A 59 -15.53 21.82 -43.07
N TYR A 60 -16.70 22.25 -42.59
CA TYR A 60 -17.04 22.20 -41.17
C TYR A 60 -17.11 20.76 -40.64
N ALA A 61 -17.71 19.83 -41.40
CA ALA A 61 -17.79 18.42 -41.02
C ALA A 61 -16.41 17.77 -40.91
N ARG A 62 -15.49 18.05 -41.85
CA ARG A 62 -14.11 17.56 -41.80
C ARG A 62 -13.36 18.07 -40.58
N SER A 63 -13.39 19.39 -40.32
CA SER A 63 -12.74 19.96 -39.14
C SER A 63 -13.35 19.46 -37.84
N THR A 64 -14.67 19.23 -37.79
CA THR A 64 -15.33 18.63 -36.62
C THR A 64 -14.91 17.18 -36.41
N ARG A 65 -14.68 16.41 -37.48
CA ARG A 65 -14.19 15.02 -37.41
C ARG A 65 -12.78 14.93 -36.81
N GLU A 66 -11.90 15.87 -37.12
CA GLU A 66 -10.58 15.98 -36.49
C GLU A 66 -10.70 16.22 -34.97
N VAL A 67 -11.58 17.13 -34.56
CA VAL A 67 -11.85 17.39 -33.13
C VAL A 67 -12.46 16.18 -32.43
N VAL A 68 -13.39 15.46 -33.07
CA VAL A 68 -13.96 14.21 -32.53
C VAL A 68 -12.88 13.15 -32.37
N ASN A 69 -11.96 13.00 -33.31
CA ASN A 69 -10.83 12.08 -33.20
C ASN A 69 -9.90 12.47 -32.05
N LEU A 70 -9.61 13.76 -31.88
CA LEU A 70 -8.83 14.27 -30.75
C LEU A 70 -9.50 13.92 -29.41
N LEU A 71 -10.79 14.23 -29.26
CA LEU A 71 -11.57 13.91 -28.06
C LEU A 71 -11.61 12.39 -27.78
N ARG A 72 -11.72 11.55 -28.82
CA ARG A 72 -11.66 10.09 -28.71
C ARG A 72 -10.30 9.63 -28.18
N ASN A 73 -9.21 10.16 -28.73
CA ASN A 73 -7.86 9.81 -28.29
C ASN A 73 -7.63 10.22 -26.83
N THR A 74 -8.02 11.43 -26.43
CA THR A 74 -7.94 11.89 -25.04
C THR A 74 -8.76 11.00 -24.11
N LEU A 75 -9.98 10.60 -24.53
CA LEU A 75 -10.82 9.68 -23.75
C LEU A 75 -10.17 8.30 -23.58
N LEU A 76 -9.50 7.77 -24.61
CA LEU A 76 -8.78 6.51 -24.53
C LEU A 76 -7.63 6.59 -23.52
N SER A 77 -6.79 7.63 -23.60
CA SER A 77 -5.69 7.85 -22.63
C SER A 77 -6.19 8.06 -21.20
N LEU A 78 -7.31 8.76 -21.03
CA LEU A 78 -7.94 8.94 -19.72
C LEU A 78 -8.46 7.61 -19.14
N ASN A 79 -8.97 6.72 -20.01
CA ASN A 79 -9.38 5.37 -19.60
C ASN A 79 -8.20 4.49 -19.20
N GLU A 80 -7.06 4.61 -19.88
CA GLU A 80 -5.83 3.93 -19.48
C GLU A 80 -5.37 4.39 -18.09
N SER A 81 -5.36 5.71 -17.85
CA SER A 81 -5.03 6.29 -16.55
C SER A 81 -6.03 5.84 -15.46
N THR A 82 -7.32 5.71 -15.80
CA THR A 82 -8.34 5.17 -14.87
C THR A 82 -8.05 3.71 -14.50
N LYS A 83 -7.69 2.87 -15.48
CA LYS A 83 -7.31 1.47 -15.21
C LYS A 83 -6.07 1.38 -14.32
N ALA A 84 -5.07 2.22 -14.56
CA ALA A 84 -3.85 2.24 -13.77
C ALA A 84 -4.12 2.70 -12.32
N MET A 85 -4.93 3.74 -12.12
CA MET A 85 -5.42 4.15 -10.79
C MET A 85 -6.19 3.06 -10.05
N LEU A 86 -7.06 2.30 -10.75
CA LEU A 86 -7.77 1.17 -10.13
C LEU A 86 -6.81 0.08 -9.65
N ARG A 87 -5.78 -0.25 -10.43
CA ARG A 87 -4.73 -1.20 -9.99
C ARG A 87 -3.96 -0.68 -8.77
N SER A 88 -3.61 0.61 -8.75
CA SER A 88 -2.96 1.24 -7.60
C SER A 88 -3.84 1.16 -6.35
N LYS A 89 -5.16 1.35 -6.49
CA LYS A 89 -6.13 1.16 -5.41
C LYS A 89 -6.15 -0.28 -4.89
N GLU A 90 -6.26 -1.28 -5.78
CA GLU A 90 -6.24 -2.70 -5.40
C GLU A 90 -4.95 -3.09 -4.65
N ASN A 91 -3.81 -2.55 -5.09
CA ASN A 91 -2.52 -2.75 -4.43
C ASN A 91 -2.48 -2.15 -3.02
N LEU A 92 -3.04 -0.95 -2.84
CA LEU A 92 -3.17 -0.30 -1.53
C LEU A 92 -4.11 -1.07 -0.61
N GLU A 93 -5.25 -1.54 -1.10
CA GLU A 93 -6.21 -2.36 -0.34
C GLU A 93 -5.56 -3.68 0.13
N THR A 94 -4.83 -4.35 -0.76
CA THR A 94 -4.07 -5.57 -0.43
C THR A 94 -3.01 -5.29 0.63
N ALA A 95 -2.26 -4.19 0.50
CA ALA A 95 -1.27 -3.80 1.50
C ALA A 95 -1.90 -3.46 2.86
N LEU A 96 -3.03 -2.75 2.88
CA LEU A 96 -3.80 -2.47 4.10
C LEU A 96 -4.29 -3.74 4.78
N GLU A 97 -4.77 -4.71 4.00
CA GLU A 97 -5.21 -6.00 4.52
C GLU A 97 -4.06 -6.79 5.13
N ASN A 98 -2.88 -6.75 4.51
CA ASN A 98 -1.67 -7.34 5.09
C ASN A 98 -1.33 -6.66 6.43
N ILE A 99 -1.28 -5.32 6.49
CA ILE A 99 -1.01 -4.59 7.74
C ILE A 99 -2.04 -4.94 8.84
N ARG A 100 -3.33 -5.11 8.50
CA ARG A 100 -4.37 -5.53 9.45
C ARG A 100 -4.10 -6.94 10.00
N LYS A 101 -3.73 -7.89 9.14
CA LYS A 101 -3.33 -9.24 9.56
C LYS A 101 -2.10 -9.22 10.46
N ASP A 102 -1.14 -8.36 10.18
CA ASP A 102 0.07 -8.20 11.00
C ASP A 102 -0.22 -7.55 12.36
N LEU A 103 -1.13 -6.57 12.43
CA LEU A 103 -1.62 -6.03 13.69
C LEU A 103 -2.35 -7.10 14.53
N GLN A 104 -3.17 -7.93 13.88
CA GLN A 104 -3.83 -9.05 14.53
C GLN A 104 -2.81 -10.06 15.06
N LEU A 105 -1.80 -10.40 14.26
CA LEU A 105 -0.72 -11.29 14.68
C LEU A 105 0.06 -10.73 15.87
N ASN A 106 0.37 -9.44 15.87
CA ASN A 106 1.04 -8.77 16.98
C ASN A 106 0.20 -8.85 18.27
N ARG A 107 -1.11 -8.57 18.20
CA ARG A 107 -2.04 -8.71 19.33
C ARG A 107 -2.08 -10.13 19.88
N GLU A 108 -2.18 -11.13 19.01
CA GLU A 108 -2.17 -12.54 19.41
C GLU A 108 -0.83 -12.94 20.05
N THR A 109 0.28 -12.43 19.53
CA THR A 109 1.62 -12.67 20.10
C THR A 109 1.70 -12.11 21.52
N ALA A 110 1.26 -10.86 21.72
CA ALA A 110 1.20 -10.23 23.02
C ALA A 110 0.26 -10.99 23.98
N HIS A 111 -0.88 -11.47 23.48
CA HIS A 111 -1.80 -12.28 24.28
C HIS A 111 -1.18 -13.61 24.73
N LEU A 112 -0.51 -14.35 23.83
CA LEU A 112 0.18 -15.60 24.21
C LEU A 112 1.24 -15.36 25.29
N ARG A 113 1.97 -14.25 25.19
CA ARG A 113 2.94 -13.84 26.22
C ARG A 113 2.29 -13.42 27.53
N SER A 114 1.07 -12.90 27.50
CA SER A 114 0.31 -12.61 28.73
C SER A 114 -0.03 -13.87 29.52
N LEU A 115 0.00 -15.07 28.92
CA LEU A 115 -0.24 -16.35 29.59
C LEU A 115 0.95 -16.84 30.44
N LYS A 116 2.07 -16.11 30.47
CA LYS A 116 3.21 -16.39 31.35
C LYS A 116 2.79 -16.41 32.85
N PRO A 117 3.49 -17.19 33.70
CA PRO A 117 3.32 -17.13 35.16
C PRO A 117 3.50 -15.71 35.71
N LYS A 118 2.90 -15.43 36.88
CA LYS A 118 2.83 -14.07 37.45
C LYS A 118 4.23 -13.47 37.66
N GLU A 119 5.18 -14.32 38.03
CA GLU A 119 6.57 -13.99 38.31
C GLU A 119 7.32 -13.51 37.06
N GLU A 120 6.91 -13.96 35.87
CA GLU A 120 7.53 -13.66 34.56
C GLU A 120 6.67 -12.70 33.70
N ARG A 121 5.59 -12.16 34.25
CA ARG A 121 4.63 -11.29 33.55
C ARG A 121 5.07 -9.82 33.51
N LEU A 122 6.14 -9.46 34.21
CA LEU A 122 6.70 -8.12 34.14
C LEU A 122 7.12 -7.79 32.69
N ALA A 123 6.91 -6.53 32.30
CA ALA A 123 7.27 -6.06 30.98
C ALA A 123 8.78 -6.25 30.75
N ASP A 124 9.12 -6.87 29.63
CA ASP A 124 10.51 -7.10 29.23
C ASP A 124 10.79 -6.50 27.84
N GLY A 125 12.05 -6.57 27.40
CA GLY A 125 12.45 -6.02 26.11
C GLY A 125 11.76 -6.64 24.90
N ALA A 126 11.20 -7.86 25.01
CA ALA A 126 10.41 -8.43 23.92
C ALA A 126 9.01 -7.80 23.84
N ASP A 127 8.45 -7.37 24.99
CA ASP A 127 7.20 -6.60 25.03
C ASP A 127 7.41 -5.18 24.47
N ASP A 128 8.57 -4.56 24.70
CA ASP A 128 8.94 -3.29 24.08
C ASP A 128 9.03 -3.40 22.56
N LEU A 129 9.66 -4.47 22.04
CA LEU A 129 9.74 -4.74 20.61
C LEU A 129 8.35 -4.98 19.99
N LEU A 130 7.46 -5.69 20.69
CA LEU A 130 6.07 -5.89 20.24
C LEU A 130 5.29 -4.58 20.20
N ASN A 131 5.48 -3.72 21.19
CA ASN A 131 4.87 -2.39 21.21
C ASN A 131 5.41 -1.49 20.10
N ALA A 132 6.72 -1.51 19.85
CA ALA A 132 7.35 -0.78 18.76
C ALA A 132 6.82 -1.24 17.39
N GLU A 133 6.75 -2.56 17.16
CA GLU A 133 6.15 -3.15 15.95
C GLU A 133 4.70 -2.68 15.78
N ARG A 134 3.89 -2.73 16.85
CA ARG A 134 2.49 -2.29 16.80
C ARG A 134 2.38 -0.83 16.40
N LEU A 135 3.17 0.05 17.00
CA LEU A 135 3.17 1.49 16.69
C LEU A 135 3.59 1.73 15.24
N HIS A 136 4.64 1.06 14.76
CA HIS A 136 5.05 1.15 13.36
C HIS A 136 3.94 0.70 12.40
N LEU A 137 3.29 -0.44 12.66
CA LEU A 137 2.20 -0.93 11.82
C LEU A 137 1.00 0.02 11.81
N VAL A 138 0.67 0.67 12.93
CA VAL A 138 -0.39 1.69 12.99
C VAL A 138 -0.03 2.91 12.14
N ASN A 139 1.21 3.38 12.20
CA ASN A 139 1.66 4.52 11.40
C ASN A 139 1.64 4.19 9.90
N LEU A 140 2.12 3.00 9.51
CA LEU A 140 2.06 2.53 8.12
C LEU A 140 0.62 2.42 7.62
N LYS A 141 -0.30 1.91 8.47
CA LYS A 141 -1.73 1.85 8.16
C LYS A 141 -2.29 3.24 7.86
N GLN A 142 -2.01 4.24 8.70
CA GLN A 142 -2.50 5.61 8.50
C GLN A 142 -1.95 6.23 7.22
N ALA A 143 -0.67 6.03 6.92
CA ALA A 143 -0.05 6.50 5.69
C ALA A 143 -0.70 5.90 4.44
N LEU A 144 -0.95 4.59 4.44
CA LEU A 144 -1.64 3.90 3.35
C LEU A 144 -3.11 4.35 3.21
N GLU A 145 -3.83 4.55 4.31
CA GLU A 145 -5.21 5.06 4.28
C GLU A 145 -5.28 6.48 3.71
N ALA A 146 -4.31 7.34 4.00
CA ALA A 146 -4.22 8.67 3.43
C ALA A 146 -3.99 8.62 1.91
N LYS A 147 -3.07 7.77 1.44
CA LYS A 147 -2.83 7.56 -0.01
C LYS A 147 -4.06 6.97 -0.71
N HIS A 148 -4.77 6.03 -0.07
CA HIS A 148 -6.00 5.45 -0.60
C HIS A 148 -7.09 6.50 -0.83
N ARG A 149 -7.32 7.41 0.14
CA ARG A 149 -8.27 8.51 -0.03
C ARG A 149 -7.90 9.41 -1.20
N GLY A 150 -6.60 9.73 -1.36
CA GLY A 150 -6.12 10.53 -2.48
C GLY A 150 -6.37 9.86 -3.86
N VAL A 151 -6.21 8.53 -3.94
CA VAL A 151 -6.53 7.77 -5.16
C VAL A 151 -8.04 7.76 -5.43
N ASP A 152 -8.88 7.60 -4.41
CA ASP A 152 -10.34 7.67 -4.56
C ASP A 152 -10.81 9.04 -5.06
N GLU A 153 -10.23 10.13 -4.55
CA GLU A 153 -10.52 11.49 -5.02
C GLU A 153 -10.15 11.68 -6.50
N LEU A 154 -8.99 11.18 -6.92
CA LEU A 154 -8.57 11.24 -8.33
C LEU A 154 -9.47 10.37 -9.23
N LEU A 155 -9.90 9.19 -8.78
CA LEU A 155 -10.85 8.35 -9.51
C LEU A 155 -12.20 9.07 -9.72
N GLN A 156 -12.69 9.80 -8.72
CA GLN A 156 -13.89 10.63 -8.87
C GLN A 156 -13.69 11.78 -9.88
N GLN A 157 -12.52 12.43 -9.85
CA GLN A 157 -12.18 13.48 -10.82
C GLN A 157 -12.09 12.90 -12.26
N LEU A 158 -11.51 11.72 -12.42
CA LEU A 158 -11.44 11.01 -13.71
C LEU A 158 -12.84 10.65 -14.23
N ALA A 159 -13.74 10.18 -13.37
CA ALA A 159 -15.13 9.90 -13.75
C ALA A 159 -15.88 11.16 -14.23
N LYS A 160 -15.69 12.30 -13.55
CA LYS A 160 -16.27 13.59 -13.97
C LYS A 160 -15.71 14.06 -15.31
N SER A 161 -14.39 14.02 -15.48
CA SER A 161 -13.72 14.38 -16.74
C SER A 161 -14.15 13.47 -17.90
N ARG A 162 -14.26 12.15 -17.65
CA ARG A 162 -14.80 11.18 -18.61
C ARG A 162 -16.22 11.53 -19.07
N ALA A 163 -17.12 11.86 -18.14
CA ALA A 163 -18.49 12.24 -18.47
C ALA A 163 -18.55 13.54 -19.30
N ALA A 164 -17.71 14.53 -18.97
CA ALA A 164 -17.59 15.77 -19.74
C ALA A 164 -17.09 15.52 -21.18
N LEU A 165 -16.04 14.71 -21.34
CA LEU A 165 -15.52 14.29 -22.66
C LEU A 165 -16.58 13.54 -23.46
N GLN A 166 -17.31 12.60 -22.85
CA GLN A 166 -18.38 11.84 -23.52
C GLN A 166 -19.53 12.75 -23.98
N LYS A 167 -19.90 13.75 -23.17
CA LYS A 167 -20.93 14.74 -23.54
C LYS A 167 -20.51 15.53 -24.79
N LEU A 168 -19.31 16.10 -24.79
CA LEU A 168 -18.78 16.85 -25.95
C LEU A 168 -18.63 15.98 -27.19
N LEU A 169 -18.15 14.75 -27.01
CA LEU A 169 -18.02 13.77 -28.10
C LEU A 169 -19.39 13.41 -28.70
N SER A 170 -20.43 13.26 -27.87
CA SER A 170 -21.79 12.99 -28.33
C SER A 170 -22.42 14.18 -29.06
N GLU A 171 -22.13 15.41 -28.64
CA GLU A 171 -22.61 16.63 -29.28
C GLU A 171 -21.95 16.82 -30.66
N ARG A 172 -20.61 16.77 -30.71
CA ARG A 172 -19.83 16.98 -31.94
C ARG A 172 -19.94 15.80 -32.90
N GLY A 173 -20.13 14.59 -32.38
CA GLY A 173 -20.34 13.37 -33.16
C GLY A 173 -21.55 13.44 -34.10
N ARG A 174 -22.64 14.11 -33.69
CA ARG A 174 -23.87 14.24 -34.49
C ARG A 174 -23.65 14.86 -35.87
N VAL A 175 -22.67 15.77 -35.99
CA VAL A 175 -22.31 16.43 -37.26
C VAL A 175 -21.62 15.44 -38.20
N CYS A 176 -20.85 14.50 -37.64
CA CYS A 176 -20.12 13.49 -38.40
C CYS A 176 -21.00 12.35 -38.90
N ASP A 177 -22.21 12.18 -38.36
CA ASP A 177 -23.14 11.09 -38.72
C ASP A 177 -23.84 11.34 -40.08
N LEU A 178 -24.00 12.60 -40.47
CA LEU A 178 -24.74 13.01 -41.69
C LEU A 178 -23.84 13.12 -42.93
N VAL A 179 -22.56 13.43 -42.76
CA VAL A 179 -21.60 13.57 -43.87
C VAL A 179 -20.68 12.35 -43.88
N CYS A 180 -21.14 11.26 -44.49
CA CYS A 180 -20.36 10.05 -44.77
C CYS A 180 -19.30 10.24 -45.88
N GLY A 181 -18.76 11.45 -46.00
CA GLY A 181 -17.56 11.69 -46.79
C GLY A 181 -16.41 10.97 -46.11
N VAL A 182 -16.07 9.77 -46.60
CA VAL A 182 -14.74 9.17 -46.44
C VAL A 182 -13.74 10.31 -46.58
N THR A 183 -12.73 10.37 -45.71
CA THR A 183 -11.54 11.19 -45.91
C THR A 183 -11.03 10.89 -47.31
N ARG A 184 -11.51 11.64 -48.30
CA ARG A 184 -11.26 11.35 -49.71
C ARG A 184 -9.76 11.58 -49.83
N PRO A 185 -8.97 10.55 -50.18
CA PRO A 185 -7.54 10.73 -50.28
C PRO A 185 -7.28 11.90 -51.21
N ALA A 186 -6.30 12.74 -50.88
CA ALA A 186 -5.90 13.90 -51.66
C ALA A 186 -5.25 13.52 -53.02
N TYR A 187 -5.71 12.45 -53.66
CA TYR A 187 -5.27 11.94 -54.95
C TYR A 187 -6.41 12.05 -55.97
N SER A 188 -6.95 13.25 -56.13
CA SER A 188 -7.53 13.67 -57.42
C SER A 188 -7.56 15.19 -57.48
N ARG A 189 -6.37 15.79 -57.34
CA ARG A 189 -6.12 17.05 -58.02
C ARG A 189 -5.33 16.69 -59.26
N GLN A 190 -6.01 16.69 -60.39
CA GLN A 190 -5.34 16.82 -61.67
C GLN A 190 -4.34 17.98 -61.55
N SER A 191 -3.10 17.61 -61.85
CA SER A 191 -1.96 18.49 -61.96
C SER A 191 -2.26 19.59 -62.99
N THR A 192 -2.55 20.79 -62.51
CA THR A 192 -1.96 21.98 -63.11
C THR A 192 -0.89 22.46 -62.14
N ARG A 193 0.34 22.35 -62.63
CA ARG A 193 1.57 22.83 -62.03
C ARG A 193 1.40 24.27 -61.56
N ASP A 194 1.83 24.58 -60.34
CA ASP A 194 2.93 25.53 -60.19
C ASP A 194 3.61 25.45 -58.82
N SER A 195 4.89 25.75 -58.88
CA SER A 195 5.95 25.36 -57.95
C SER A 195 6.11 26.36 -56.80
N GLY A 196 6.40 25.87 -55.59
CA GLY A 196 6.85 26.70 -54.45
C GLY A 196 7.16 25.85 -53.22
N ALA A 197 8.42 25.91 -52.75
CA ALA A 197 9.07 25.03 -51.77
C ALA A 197 8.55 25.13 -50.31
N PRO A 198 8.91 24.18 -49.42
CA PRO A 198 8.28 23.96 -48.11
C PRO A 198 8.99 24.68 -46.94
N GLY A 199 8.22 25.12 -45.94
CA GLY A 199 8.70 25.59 -44.64
C GLY A 199 8.04 24.79 -43.48
N PRO A 200 8.76 24.52 -42.38
CA PRO A 200 8.29 23.63 -41.31
C PRO A 200 7.51 24.41 -40.23
N GLY A 201 6.32 23.92 -39.87
CA GLY A 201 5.57 24.44 -38.71
C GLY A 201 4.06 24.43 -38.87
N ASN A 202 3.44 23.25 -39.03
CA ASN A 202 1.98 23.14 -39.03
C ASN A 202 1.43 23.11 -37.59
N ARG A 203 1.16 24.30 -37.03
CA ARG A 203 0.06 24.48 -36.07
C ARG A 203 -1.25 24.61 -36.89
N PRO A 204 -2.41 24.13 -36.40
CA PRO A 204 -3.68 24.35 -37.10
C PRO A 204 -3.94 25.85 -37.17
N SER A 205 -3.91 26.38 -38.40
CA SER A 205 -3.97 27.82 -38.65
C SER A 205 -5.37 28.36 -38.37
N THR A 206 -5.38 29.46 -37.63
CA THR A 206 -6.54 30.28 -37.29
C THR A 206 -7.10 30.95 -38.55
N CYS A 207 -8.41 31.13 -38.57
CA CYS A 207 -9.23 31.64 -39.65
C CYS A 207 -8.74 33.00 -40.18
N GLY A 208 -8.42 33.07 -41.47
CA GLY A 208 -8.28 34.33 -42.22
C GLY A 208 -9.54 34.60 -43.03
N VAL A 209 -10.28 35.63 -42.62
CA VAL A 209 -11.49 36.17 -43.27
C VAL A 209 -11.11 36.89 -44.56
N GLY A 210 -11.81 36.60 -45.64
CA GLY A 210 -11.70 37.32 -46.91
C GLY A 210 -12.78 36.83 -47.89
N GLY A 211 -13.94 37.47 -47.87
CA GLY A 211 -15.06 37.14 -48.76
C GLY A 211 -16.39 37.59 -48.17
N SER A 212 -16.79 38.81 -48.52
CA SER A 212 -17.96 39.55 -48.09
C SER A 212 -19.29 38.82 -48.32
N GLY A 213 -20.22 38.94 -47.37
CA GLY A 213 -21.66 38.83 -47.63
C GLY A 213 -22.38 37.61 -47.03
N ALA A 214 -22.40 37.48 -45.71
CA ALA A 214 -23.50 36.86 -44.96
C ALA A 214 -23.34 37.21 -43.46
N ASP A 215 -23.77 38.41 -43.08
CA ASP A 215 -24.12 38.65 -41.68
C ASP A 215 -25.32 37.76 -41.33
N GLY A 216 -25.18 36.95 -40.29
CA GLY A 216 -26.29 36.20 -39.70
C GLY A 216 -26.06 34.70 -39.56
N ILE A 217 -25.20 34.35 -38.60
CA ILE A 217 -25.30 33.27 -37.60
C ILE A 217 -23.86 32.90 -37.27
N ASP A 218 -23.39 33.36 -36.10
CA ASP A 218 -22.08 33.02 -35.55
C ASP A 218 -22.09 31.54 -35.13
N ALA A 219 -21.96 30.64 -36.10
CA ALA A 219 -21.85 29.22 -35.84
C ALA A 219 -20.55 29.01 -35.06
N LEU A 220 -20.65 28.59 -33.79
CA LEU A 220 -19.52 28.18 -32.98
C LEU A 220 -18.59 27.30 -33.82
N GLY A 221 -17.32 27.70 -33.94
CA GLY A 221 -16.32 26.97 -34.73
C GLY A 221 -16.22 25.48 -34.34
N SER A 222 -15.67 24.66 -35.25
CA SER A 222 -15.55 23.21 -35.04
C SER A 222 -14.78 22.85 -33.76
N TYR A 223 -13.81 23.69 -33.38
CA TYR A 223 -13.08 23.63 -32.11
C TYR A 223 -13.55 24.77 -31.20
N THR A 224 -14.29 24.42 -30.15
CA THR A 224 -14.81 25.40 -29.18
C THR A 224 -13.87 25.55 -27.99
N PRO A 225 -13.93 26.69 -27.27
CA PRO A 225 -13.19 26.86 -26.01
C PRO A 225 -13.50 25.77 -24.98
N GLN A 226 -14.71 25.21 -25.01
CA GLN A 226 -15.11 24.10 -24.14
C GLN A 226 -14.35 22.81 -24.47
N CYS A 227 -14.10 22.51 -25.74
CA CYS A 227 -13.25 21.38 -26.15
C CYS A 227 -11.82 21.57 -25.65
N GLU A 228 -11.26 22.77 -25.79
CA GLU A 228 -9.92 23.08 -25.31
C GLU A 228 -9.78 22.89 -23.80
N MET A 229 -10.72 23.44 -23.03
CA MET A 229 -10.73 23.35 -21.57
C MET A 229 -10.81 21.89 -21.10
N VAL A 230 -11.75 21.10 -21.62
CA VAL A 230 -11.92 19.70 -21.19
C VAL A 230 -10.71 18.83 -21.57
N ILE A 231 -10.09 19.08 -22.73
CA ILE A 231 -8.86 18.37 -23.13
C ILE A 231 -7.70 18.73 -22.19
N LYS A 232 -7.47 20.02 -21.92
CA LYS A 232 -6.41 20.46 -21.01
C LYS A 232 -6.62 19.93 -19.58
N ASP A 233 -7.83 20.02 -19.06
CA ASP A 233 -8.18 19.49 -17.74
C ASP A 233 -7.92 17.98 -17.65
N ALA A 234 -8.26 17.23 -18.71
CA ALA A 234 -7.98 15.79 -18.79
C ALA A 234 -6.47 15.52 -18.82
N GLU A 235 -5.69 16.27 -19.58
CA GLU A 235 -4.23 16.14 -19.65
C GLU A 235 -3.55 16.48 -18.31
N ASP A 236 -3.97 17.56 -17.66
CA ASP A 236 -3.50 17.94 -16.32
C ASP A 236 -3.82 16.84 -15.30
N LEU A 237 -5.04 16.30 -15.35
CA LEU A 237 -5.46 15.22 -14.46
C LEU A 237 -4.66 13.93 -14.71
N MET A 238 -4.42 13.54 -15.96
CA MET A 238 -3.58 12.39 -16.30
C MET A 238 -2.13 12.57 -15.80
N ARG A 239 -1.57 13.78 -15.90
CA ARG A 239 -0.24 14.09 -15.32
C ARG A 239 -0.22 13.92 -13.80
N ARG A 240 -1.27 14.39 -13.11
CA ARG A 240 -1.42 14.20 -11.66
C ARG A 240 -1.56 12.73 -11.27
N CYS A 241 -2.33 11.94 -12.04
CA CYS A 241 -2.44 10.49 -11.82
C CYS A 241 -1.07 9.81 -11.90
N LYS A 242 -0.28 10.07 -12.94
CA LYS A 242 1.07 9.49 -13.09
C LYS A 242 2.00 9.80 -11.92
N LEU A 243 1.95 11.04 -11.40
CA LEU A 243 2.73 11.42 -10.22
C LEU A 243 2.33 10.56 -9.01
N VAL A 244 1.02 10.44 -8.77
CA VAL A 244 0.49 9.65 -7.64
C VAL A 244 0.77 8.15 -7.80
N GLU A 245 0.83 7.60 -9.02
CA GLU A 245 1.28 6.21 -9.25
C GLU A 245 2.69 5.98 -8.74
N GLY A 246 3.62 6.87 -9.09
CA GLY A 246 5.00 6.82 -8.62
C GLY A 246 5.08 6.86 -7.10
N ASP A 247 4.42 7.85 -6.49
CA ASP A 247 4.36 8.00 -5.04
C ASP A 247 3.76 6.77 -4.33
N VAL A 248 2.70 6.18 -4.89
CA VAL A 248 2.05 4.99 -4.33
C VAL A 248 2.97 3.79 -4.43
N ALA A 249 3.64 3.58 -5.57
CA ALA A 249 4.59 2.50 -5.75
C ALA A 249 5.76 2.60 -4.76
N GLU A 250 6.35 3.79 -4.61
CA GLU A 250 7.44 4.04 -3.66
C GLU A 250 6.98 3.79 -2.20
N THR A 251 5.81 4.32 -1.84
CA THR A 251 5.23 4.12 -0.51
C THR A 251 4.99 2.63 -0.22
N LEU A 252 4.49 1.88 -1.20
CA LEU A 252 4.24 0.44 -1.05
C LEU A 252 5.53 -0.34 -0.83
N ASP A 253 6.60 -0.01 -1.54
CA ASP A 253 7.89 -0.69 -1.38
C ASP A 253 8.56 -0.35 -0.06
N GLU A 254 8.47 0.91 0.39
CA GLU A 254 8.95 1.32 1.71
C GLU A 254 8.17 0.63 2.82
N VAL A 255 6.83 0.53 2.70
CA VAL A 255 5.98 -0.21 3.65
C VAL A 255 6.41 -1.67 3.72
N LYS A 256 6.61 -2.35 2.58
CA LYS A 256 7.09 -3.75 2.57
C LYS A 256 8.42 -3.91 3.28
N ARG A 257 9.36 -2.97 3.07
CA ARG A 257 10.68 -2.99 3.70
C ARG A 257 10.58 -2.80 5.21
N LEU A 258 9.88 -1.76 5.66
CA LEU A 258 9.71 -1.46 7.08
C LEU A 258 8.96 -2.58 7.81
N GLN A 259 7.91 -3.12 7.19
CA GLN A 259 7.16 -4.26 7.71
C GLN A 259 8.08 -5.46 7.93
N LYS A 260 8.86 -5.87 6.92
CA LYS A 260 9.82 -6.99 7.04
C LYS A 260 10.83 -6.76 8.17
N THR A 261 11.38 -5.56 8.27
CA THR A 261 12.35 -5.20 9.31
C THR A 261 11.75 -5.26 10.72
N ALA A 262 10.57 -4.69 10.92
CA ALA A 262 9.86 -4.71 12.20
C ALA A 262 9.57 -6.16 12.65
N HIS A 263 9.08 -7.00 11.74
CA HIS A 263 8.82 -8.41 12.04
C HIS A 263 10.07 -9.19 12.38
N LYS A 264 11.17 -8.95 11.63
CA LYS A 264 12.46 -9.59 11.88
C LYS A 264 12.97 -9.23 13.27
N SER A 265 12.92 -7.94 13.63
CA SER A 265 13.35 -7.44 14.94
C SER A 265 12.61 -8.14 16.09
N VAL A 266 11.28 -8.27 16.01
CA VAL A 266 10.49 -8.99 17.03
C VAL A 266 10.82 -10.48 17.07
N ASN A 267 10.95 -11.14 15.91
CA ASN A 267 11.27 -12.56 15.86
C ASN A 267 12.65 -12.87 16.44
N ASP A 268 13.66 -12.07 16.11
CA ASP A 268 15.01 -12.19 16.63
C ASP A 268 15.02 -11.90 18.14
N GLY A 269 14.26 -10.89 18.59
CA GLY A 269 14.06 -10.58 20.01
C GLY A 269 13.42 -11.73 20.80
N LEU A 270 12.37 -12.37 20.25
CA LEU A 270 11.75 -13.55 20.86
C LEU A 270 12.70 -14.74 20.93
N VAL A 271 13.48 -15.01 19.86
CA VAL A 271 14.47 -16.09 19.86
C VAL A 271 15.53 -15.84 20.94
N LYS A 272 16.03 -14.61 21.06
CA LYS A 272 16.97 -14.21 22.11
C LYS A 272 16.36 -14.36 23.50
N LYS A 273 15.11 -13.94 23.70
CA LYS A 273 14.45 -14.10 25.00
C LYS A 273 14.26 -15.57 25.38
N ILE A 274 13.92 -16.42 24.42
CA ILE A 274 13.81 -17.87 24.63
C ILE A 274 15.18 -18.45 25.01
N SER A 275 16.26 -18.10 24.29
CA SER A 275 17.59 -18.63 24.60
C SER A 275 18.06 -18.22 26.00
N GLU A 276 17.85 -16.96 26.39
CA GLU A 276 18.12 -16.48 27.75
C GLU A 276 17.34 -17.27 28.80
N THR A 277 16.04 -17.49 28.56
CA THR A 277 15.17 -18.22 29.50
C THR A 277 15.61 -19.68 29.67
N VAL A 278 16.00 -20.34 28.57
CA VAL A 278 16.53 -21.72 28.59
C VAL A 278 17.88 -21.79 29.31
N THR A 279 18.78 -20.82 29.09
CA THR A 279 20.06 -20.76 29.82
C THR A 279 19.84 -20.56 31.32
N PHE A 280 18.85 -19.76 31.72
CA PHE A 280 18.51 -19.62 33.14
C PHE A 280 17.91 -20.90 33.74
N ASP A 281 17.05 -21.61 33.00
CA ASP A 281 16.50 -22.91 33.43
C ASP A 281 17.63 -23.92 33.72
N GLN A 282 18.63 -24.01 32.83
CA GLN A 282 19.81 -24.86 33.02
C GLN A 282 20.62 -24.46 34.27
N LYS A 283 20.80 -23.16 34.53
CA LYS A 283 21.48 -22.68 35.75
C LYS A 283 20.71 -23.04 37.03
N LEU A 284 19.38 -22.95 37.00
CA LEU A 284 18.53 -23.33 38.13
C LEU A 284 18.60 -24.84 38.39
N GLU A 285 18.64 -25.66 37.33
CA GLU A 285 18.78 -27.11 37.45
C GLU A 285 20.12 -27.49 38.11
N LEU A 286 21.22 -26.85 37.71
CA LEU A 286 22.53 -27.04 38.35
C LEU A 286 22.51 -26.62 39.83
N ALA A 287 21.95 -25.45 40.15
CA ALA A 287 21.85 -24.97 41.53
C ALA A 287 20.98 -25.90 42.41
N ALA A 288 19.90 -26.46 41.85
CA ALA A 288 19.06 -27.43 42.53
C ALA A 288 19.80 -28.77 42.74
N ALA A 289 20.63 -29.21 41.80
CA ALA A 289 21.48 -30.38 41.96
C ALA A 289 22.55 -30.20 43.05
N ASP A 290 23.22 -29.04 43.07
CA ASP A 290 24.20 -28.69 44.11
C ASP A 290 23.58 -28.59 45.50
N SER A 291 22.37 -28.02 45.60
CA SER A 291 21.60 -27.98 46.85
C SER A 291 21.30 -29.40 47.36
N ARG A 292 20.85 -30.31 46.48
CA ARG A 292 20.62 -31.73 46.82
C ARG A 292 21.90 -32.43 47.28
N ARG A 293 23.01 -32.21 46.59
CA ARG A 293 24.33 -32.76 46.98
C ARG A 293 24.76 -32.27 48.35
N THR A 294 24.58 -30.97 48.62
CA THR A 294 24.94 -30.35 49.90
C THR A 294 24.06 -30.84 51.04
N ILE A 295 22.75 -30.99 50.83
CA ILE A 295 21.84 -31.60 51.80
C ILE A 295 22.28 -33.03 52.14
N ASN A 296 22.60 -33.84 51.13
CA ASN A 296 23.07 -35.21 51.34
C ASN A 296 24.38 -35.26 52.12
N LYS A 297 25.32 -34.36 51.84
CA LYS A 297 26.57 -34.22 52.61
C LYS A 297 26.27 -33.80 54.05
N ALA A 298 25.40 -32.82 54.27
CA ALA A 298 25.02 -32.36 55.60
C ALA A 298 24.31 -33.46 56.42
N ARG A 299 23.43 -34.26 55.82
CA ARG A 299 22.78 -35.41 56.48
C ARG A 299 23.77 -36.48 56.93
N ARG A 300 24.81 -36.75 56.12
CA ARG A 300 25.90 -37.67 56.50
C ARG A 300 26.67 -37.13 57.71
N TRP A 301 26.98 -35.83 57.71
CA TRP A 301 27.63 -35.18 58.86
C TRP A 301 26.75 -35.17 60.10
N GLU A 302 25.45 -34.91 59.97
CA GLU A 302 24.48 -34.99 61.06
C GLU A 302 24.47 -36.40 61.68
N SER A 303 24.43 -37.43 60.84
CA SER A 303 24.44 -38.84 61.28
C SER A 303 25.76 -39.20 61.99
N PHE A 304 26.89 -38.72 61.48
CA PHE A 304 28.19 -38.90 62.11
C PHE A 304 28.27 -38.18 63.46
N ALA A 305 27.86 -36.91 63.53
CA ALA A 305 27.84 -36.13 64.77
C ALA A 305 26.90 -36.74 65.82
N ALA A 306 25.73 -37.22 65.41
CA ALA A 306 24.78 -37.91 66.30
C ALA A 306 25.37 -39.20 66.87
N LYS A 307 26.06 -39.99 66.03
CA LYS A 307 26.72 -41.22 66.46
C LYS A 307 27.88 -40.92 67.43
N SER A 308 28.68 -39.90 67.15
CA SER A 308 29.77 -39.45 68.05
C SER A 308 29.24 -38.90 69.38
N LEU A 309 28.12 -38.19 69.37
CA LEU A 309 27.44 -37.76 70.60
C LEU A 309 26.99 -38.97 71.43
N GLY A 310 26.37 -39.98 70.81
CA GLY A 310 26.01 -41.23 71.49
C GLY A 310 27.21 -41.93 72.10
N TYR A 311 28.37 -41.92 71.43
CA TYR A 311 29.62 -42.44 71.99
C TYR A 311 30.13 -41.65 73.22
N ASN A 312 29.90 -40.34 73.27
CA ASN A 312 30.29 -39.48 74.40
C ASN A 312 29.33 -39.60 75.60
N LEU A 313 28.05 -39.84 75.36
CA LEU A 313 27.05 -40.04 76.42
C LEU A 313 27.25 -41.35 77.20
N GLY A 314 28.03 -42.29 76.63
CA GLY A 314 28.34 -43.57 77.24
C GLY A 314 27.32 -44.67 76.88
N PRO A 315 27.54 -45.90 77.39
CA PRO A 315 26.70 -47.04 77.05
C PRO A 315 25.27 -46.89 77.60
N GLU A 316 24.28 -46.83 76.71
CA GLU A 316 22.85 -46.82 77.08
C GLU A 316 22.34 -48.21 77.51
N LYS A 317 23.05 -49.30 77.15
CA LYS A 317 22.69 -50.70 77.46
C LYS A 317 23.81 -51.43 78.19
N TYR A 318 23.42 -52.35 79.09
CA TYR A 318 24.34 -53.13 79.94
C TYR A 318 25.34 -53.99 79.14
N SER A 319 25.03 -54.33 77.88
CA SER A 319 25.92 -55.08 76.98
C SER A 319 27.12 -54.28 76.47
N ASP A 320 27.03 -52.95 76.40
CA ASP A 320 28.11 -52.07 75.92
C ASP A 320 29.16 -51.76 77.01
N LEU A 321 28.89 -52.17 78.26
CA LEU A 321 29.78 -51.99 79.41
C LEU A 321 31.14 -52.68 79.26
N LYS A 322 31.24 -53.73 78.42
CA LYS A 322 32.48 -54.50 78.26
C LYS A 322 33.51 -53.84 77.35
N ALA A 323 33.16 -52.75 76.66
CA ALA A 323 34.03 -52.14 75.64
C ALA A 323 34.69 -50.82 76.09
N ARG A 324 34.27 -50.19 77.20
CA ARG A 324 34.77 -48.87 77.63
C ARG A 324 34.79 -48.71 79.16
N GLU A 325 35.82 -48.07 79.69
CA GLU A 325 35.92 -47.73 81.12
C GLU A 325 34.93 -46.62 81.51
N LYS A 326 34.31 -46.73 82.68
CA LYS A 326 33.44 -45.67 83.21
C LYS A 326 34.25 -44.54 83.86
N LEU A 327 33.67 -43.34 83.90
CA LEU A 327 34.23 -42.18 84.61
C LEU A 327 34.28 -42.38 86.14
N ASP A 328 33.50 -43.32 86.68
CA ASP A 328 33.45 -43.68 88.10
C ASP A 328 34.22 -44.97 88.42
N ARG A 329 35.19 -45.34 87.58
CA ARG A 329 36.05 -46.51 87.81
C ARG A 329 36.76 -46.43 89.17
N PRO A 330 37.01 -47.57 89.86
CA PRO A 330 37.53 -47.59 91.22
C PRO A 330 38.79 -46.73 91.44
N ILE A 331 39.68 -46.69 90.45
CA ILE A 331 40.91 -45.88 90.49
C ILE A 331 40.62 -44.37 90.53
N ILE A 332 39.63 -43.89 89.77
CA ILE A 332 39.20 -42.48 89.76
C ILE A 332 38.48 -42.14 91.07
N ARG A 333 37.64 -43.05 91.57
CA ARG A 333 36.97 -42.87 92.88
C ARG A 333 37.96 -42.76 94.02
N VAL A 334 39.05 -43.53 94.01
CA VAL A 334 40.13 -43.43 95.01
C VAL A 334 40.88 -42.10 94.87
N TYR A 335 41.20 -41.68 93.64
CA TYR A 335 41.87 -40.40 93.36
C TYR A 335 41.04 -39.19 93.84
N GLN A 336 39.72 -39.25 93.66
CA GLN A 336 38.76 -38.21 94.07
C GLN A 336 38.43 -38.21 95.58
N ARG A 337 38.93 -39.17 96.38
CA ARG A 337 38.74 -39.16 97.85
C ARG A 337 39.45 -37.99 98.54
N HIS A 338 40.45 -37.40 97.89
CA HIS A 338 41.12 -36.20 98.39
C HIS A 338 40.45 -34.93 97.87
N PRO A 339 40.14 -33.95 98.75
CA PRO A 339 39.55 -32.68 98.32
C PRO A 339 40.43 -31.97 97.29
N GLY A 340 39.85 -31.54 96.17
CA GLY A 340 40.55 -30.81 95.11
C GLY A 340 41.03 -31.68 93.93
N ASN A 341 41.07 -33.01 94.06
CA ASN A 341 41.43 -33.90 92.95
C ASN A 341 40.23 -34.10 92.01
N GLN A 342 40.19 -33.32 90.92
CA GLN A 342 39.27 -33.54 89.80
C GLN A 342 40.03 -34.11 88.60
N VAL A 343 39.39 -34.98 87.84
CA VAL A 343 39.96 -35.50 86.61
C VAL A 343 39.60 -34.58 85.44
N PRO A 344 40.58 -34.10 84.66
CA PRO A 344 40.33 -33.19 83.54
C PRO A 344 39.49 -33.85 82.42
N GLU A 345 39.54 -35.18 82.33
CA GLU A 345 38.78 -36.01 81.37
C GLU A 345 37.27 -35.70 81.39
N ALA A 346 36.68 -35.51 82.58
CA ALA A 346 35.25 -35.24 82.71
C ALA A 346 34.86 -33.87 82.12
N GLN A 347 35.70 -32.85 82.29
CA GLN A 347 35.45 -31.51 81.73
C GLN A 347 35.57 -31.52 80.20
N GLU A 348 36.54 -32.25 79.66
CA GLU A 348 36.72 -32.36 78.20
C GLU A 348 35.58 -33.16 77.53
N ILE A 349 35.04 -34.19 78.17
CA ILE A 349 33.85 -34.92 77.67
C ILE A 349 32.61 -34.01 77.65
N ILE A 350 32.41 -33.19 78.68
CA ILE A 350 31.31 -32.22 78.74
C ILE A 350 31.46 -31.16 77.63
N LYS A 351 32.68 -30.63 77.41
CA LYS A 351 32.95 -29.71 76.30
C LYS A 351 32.68 -30.37 74.95
N ALA A 352 33.19 -31.58 74.72
CA ALA A 352 32.98 -32.33 73.49
C ALA A 352 31.50 -32.62 73.22
N ARG A 353 30.73 -32.94 74.27
CA ARG A 353 29.27 -33.07 74.20
C ARG A 353 28.62 -31.78 73.70
N ASN A 354 28.91 -30.65 74.34
CA ASN A 354 28.33 -29.36 73.95
C ASN A 354 28.66 -29.01 72.49
N TYR A 355 29.89 -29.25 72.05
CA TYR A 355 30.27 -29.04 70.64
C TYR A 355 29.46 -29.90 69.66
N TYR A 356 29.18 -31.17 70.00
CA TYR A 356 28.36 -32.02 69.15
C TYR A 356 26.88 -31.63 69.16
N GLU A 357 26.33 -31.22 70.31
CA GLU A 357 24.95 -30.72 70.42
C GLU A 357 24.78 -29.43 69.57
N ASP A 358 25.70 -28.48 69.68
CA ASP A 358 25.72 -27.25 68.89
C ASP A 358 25.89 -27.53 67.39
N SER A 359 26.78 -28.47 67.04
CA SER A 359 27.02 -28.89 65.66
C SER A 359 25.78 -29.54 65.04
N LEU A 360 25.07 -30.39 65.80
CA LEU A 360 23.82 -31.02 65.36
C LEU A 360 22.72 -29.99 65.15
N LEU A 361 22.53 -29.08 66.09
CA LEU A 361 21.52 -28.02 65.99
C LEU A 361 21.79 -27.14 64.77
N THR A 362 23.04 -26.73 64.58
CA THR A 362 23.48 -25.91 63.43
C THR A 362 23.29 -26.66 62.11
N THR A 363 23.68 -27.94 62.04
CA THR A 363 23.55 -28.75 60.83
C THR A 363 22.08 -28.99 60.47
N ARG A 364 21.21 -29.28 61.45
CA ARG A 364 19.76 -29.42 61.24
C ARG A 364 19.13 -28.13 60.72
N ARG A 365 19.49 -26.99 61.31
CA ARG A 365 19.03 -25.68 60.84
C ARG A 365 19.47 -25.44 59.40
N ASN A 366 20.72 -25.72 59.07
CA ASN A 366 21.26 -25.57 57.71
C ASN A 366 20.56 -26.50 56.70
N ILE A 367 20.28 -27.75 57.07
CA ILE A 367 19.49 -28.67 56.24
C ILE A 367 18.09 -28.09 55.99
N GLY A 368 17.42 -27.58 57.03
CA GLY A 368 16.10 -26.95 56.89
C GLY A 368 16.11 -25.75 55.94
N LEU A 369 17.11 -24.87 56.06
CA LEU A 369 17.29 -23.72 55.16
C LEU A 369 17.55 -24.16 53.71
N LEU A 370 18.43 -25.14 53.50
CA LEU A 370 18.71 -25.68 52.17
C LEU A 370 17.48 -26.33 51.53
N GLN A 371 16.64 -27.02 52.31
CA GLN A 371 15.40 -27.62 51.82
C GLN A 371 14.36 -26.56 51.42
N LEU A 372 14.29 -25.43 52.12
CA LEU A 372 13.45 -24.30 51.74
C LEU A 372 13.97 -23.64 50.45
N SER A 373 15.29 -23.43 50.36
CA SER A 373 15.92 -22.90 49.14
C SER A 373 15.69 -23.82 47.94
N GLN A 374 15.81 -25.14 48.12
CA GLN A 374 15.59 -26.11 47.04
C GLN A 374 14.16 -26.04 46.51
N ARG A 375 13.15 -25.97 47.40
CA ARG A 375 11.75 -25.85 46.99
C ARG A 375 11.50 -24.58 46.16
N ARG A 376 12.11 -23.47 46.56
CA ARG A 376 12.02 -22.20 45.81
C ARG A 376 12.67 -22.32 44.42
N LEU A 377 13.85 -22.93 44.32
CA LEU A 377 14.51 -23.18 43.02
C LEU A 377 13.66 -24.06 42.10
N GLU A 378 12.97 -25.06 42.64
CA GLU A 378 12.06 -25.94 41.88
C GLU A 378 10.78 -25.22 41.42
N GLU A 379 10.27 -24.27 42.20
CA GLU A 379 9.18 -23.36 41.81
C GLU A 379 9.62 -22.42 40.68
N ASP A 380 10.78 -21.77 40.83
CA ASP A 380 11.35 -20.87 39.82
C ASP A 380 11.61 -21.62 38.50
N MET A 381 12.14 -22.84 38.57
CA MET A 381 12.36 -23.70 37.39
C MET A 381 11.04 -24.01 36.66
N ARG A 382 9.97 -24.35 37.40
CA ARG A 382 8.65 -24.57 36.79
C ARG A 382 8.11 -23.31 36.12
N ALA A 383 8.25 -22.15 36.76
CA ALA A 383 7.84 -20.88 36.19
C ALA A 383 8.61 -20.55 34.90
N LYS A 384 9.95 -20.74 34.89
CA LYS A 384 10.78 -20.52 33.70
C LYS A 384 10.43 -21.44 32.54
N LYS A 385 10.14 -22.73 32.79
CA LYS A 385 9.69 -23.67 31.75
C LYS A 385 8.36 -23.26 31.13
N LEU A 386 7.39 -22.83 31.95
CA LEU A 386 6.11 -22.32 31.45
C LEU A 386 6.29 -21.04 30.64
N ALA A 387 7.15 -20.12 31.08
CA ALA A 387 7.46 -18.90 30.35
C ALA A 387 8.11 -19.18 28.99
N ALA A 388 9.10 -20.08 28.94
CA ALA A 388 9.73 -20.51 27.69
C ALA A 388 8.71 -21.15 26.72
N SER A 389 7.78 -21.95 27.24
CA SER A 389 6.69 -22.56 26.44
C SER A 389 5.78 -21.50 25.82
N ALA A 390 5.39 -20.48 26.59
CA ALA A 390 4.55 -19.37 26.11
C ALA A 390 5.27 -18.58 24.99
N ASP A 391 6.54 -18.27 25.16
CA ASP A 391 7.34 -17.57 24.16
C ASP A 391 7.56 -18.41 22.89
N LEU A 392 7.76 -19.72 23.04
CA LEU A 392 7.82 -20.65 21.90
C LEU A 392 6.48 -20.73 21.16
N ALA A 393 5.36 -20.76 21.88
CA ALA A 393 4.03 -20.74 21.27
C ALA A 393 3.80 -19.44 20.48
N ALA A 394 4.21 -18.30 21.05
CA ALA A 394 4.17 -17.01 20.39
C ALA A 394 5.01 -16.99 19.09
N LEU A 395 6.26 -17.46 19.15
CA LEU A 395 7.14 -17.56 17.98
C LEU A 395 6.58 -18.51 16.91
N ARG A 396 6.02 -19.66 17.31
CA ARG A 396 5.39 -20.62 16.40
C ARG A 396 4.16 -20.02 15.73
N ASN A 397 3.31 -19.30 16.46
CA ASN A 397 2.14 -18.63 15.89
C ASN A 397 2.57 -17.62 14.80
N ARG A 398 3.62 -16.84 15.08
CA ARG A 398 4.18 -15.88 14.12
C ARG A 398 4.72 -16.54 12.86
N ARG A 399 5.41 -17.68 12.97
CA ARG A 399 5.90 -18.42 11.81
C ARG A 399 4.75 -18.99 10.97
N LYS A 400 3.71 -19.56 11.61
CA LYS A 400 2.54 -20.11 10.91
C LYS A 400 1.76 -19.05 10.14
N LYS A 401 1.64 -17.85 10.71
CA LYS A 401 0.87 -16.74 10.15
C LYS A 401 1.73 -15.75 9.37
N ALA A 402 2.95 -16.10 8.97
CA ALA A 402 3.81 -15.20 8.18
C ALA A 402 3.55 -15.28 6.65
N ASP A 403 2.87 -16.33 6.18
CA ASP A 403 2.75 -16.66 4.75
C ASP A 403 1.75 -15.79 3.94
N HIS A 404 0.95 -14.94 4.58
CA HIS A 404 0.07 -14.01 3.84
C HIS A 404 0.83 -12.94 3.05
N ARG A 405 2.14 -12.81 3.26
CA ARG A 405 3.00 -11.78 2.66
C ARG A 405 3.51 -12.13 1.26
N CYS A 406 3.32 -13.37 0.79
CA CYS A 406 3.81 -13.87 -0.49
C CYS A 406 2.77 -13.90 -1.64
N LYS A 407 1.63 -13.20 -1.51
CA LYS A 407 0.62 -13.13 -2.58
C LYS A 407 0.53 -11.75 -3.21
N PHE A 408 1.64 -11.22 -3.70
CA PHE A 408 1.59 -10.23 -4.76
C PHE A 408 1.65 -11.00 -6.06
N TYR A 409 0.52 -11.10 -6.77
CA TYR A 409 0.52 -11.56 -8.14
C TYR A 409 1.37 -10.58 -8.95
N GLU A 410 2.59 -10.97 -9.30
CA GLU A 410 3.33 -10.37 -10.41
C GLU A 410 2.51 -10.60 -11.69
N TYR A 411 1.55 -9.71 -11.95
CA TYR A 411 0.97 -9.56 -13.28
C TYR A 411 1.94 -8.75 -14.14
N ASN A 412 3.06 -9.37 -14.52
CA ASN A 412 3.94 -8.87 -15.56
C ASN A 412 3.98 -9.86 -16.74
N SER A 413 3.25 -9.46 -17.78
CA SER A 413 3.48 -9.72 -19.21
C SER A 413 3.68 -11.16 -19.72
N PRO A 414 2.72 -11.72 -20.51
CA PRO A 414 2.93 -12.96 -21.24
C PRO A 414 3.61 -12.67 -22.59
N PHE A 415 4.86 -12.21 -22.61
CA PHE A 415 5.66 -12.17 -23.85
C PHE A 415 7.16 -12.17 -23.52
N SER A 416 7.70 -13.36 -23.27
CA SER A 416 9.09 -13.67 -23.58
C SER A 416 9.13 -15.12 -24.04
N LEU A 417 8.79 -15.30 -25.33
CA LEU A 417 9.08 -16.54 -26.02
C LEU A 417 10.59 -16.77 -25.96
N LYS A 418 10.92 -17.97 -25.47
CA LYS A 418 12.23 -18.60 -25.56
C LYS A 418 12.75 -18.49 -27.00
N THR A 419 13.96 -17.97 -27.15
CA THR A 419 14.85 -18.31 -28.26
C THR A 419 16.16 -18.76 -27.65
N ASP A 420 16.23 -20.07 -27.37
CA ASP A 420 17.46 -20.82 -27.21
C ASP A 420 17.28 -22.12 -28.00
N LEU A 421 17.74 -22.08 -29.26
CA LEU A 421 18.36 -23.13 -30.08
C LEU A 421 18.35 -22.71 -31.56
#